data_AF-A0A9X7UGB6-F1
#
_entry.id   AF-A0A9X7UGB6-F1
#
_cell.length_a   1.000
_cell.length_b   1.000
_cell.length_c   1.000
_cell.angle_alpha   90.00
_cell.angle_beta   90.00
_cell.angle_gamma   90.00
#
_symmetry.space_group_name_H-M   'P 1'
#
loop_
_entity.id
_entity.type
_entity.pdbx_description
1 polymer ?
#
loop_
_entity_poly.entity_id
_entity_poly.type
_entity_poly.pdbx_seq_one_letter_code
_entity_poly.pdbx_strand_id
1 'polypeptide(L)'
;METQSEVVQTATNQRGDKPQEGDRRWSLMRRADGFFTHYEEVYIDLYDHGGGVDGYWTRSHASGLFDDAEAAMKDALGSLTWLDARVARIE
;
A
#
# COMPACT_ATOMS: atom_id res chain seq x y z
N MET A 1 9.67 -22.22 -0.51
CA MET A 1 8.63 -22.13 0.53
C MET A 1 8.25 -20.66 0.59
N GLU A 2 7.13 -20.27 -0.02
CA GLU A 2 6.69 -18.88 0.01
C GLU A 2 6.30 -18.53 1.44
N THR A 3 7.06 -17.62 2.04
CA THR A 3 6.76 -17.03 3.34
C THR A 3 5.49 -16.21 3.17
N GLN A 4 4.31 -16.82 3.36
CA GLN A 4 3.03 -16.15 3.16
C GLN A 4 2.96 -14.98 4.14
N SER A 5 2.95 -13.77 3.59
CA SER A 5 2.67 -12.56 4.33
C SER A 5 1.16 -12.32 4.25
N GLU A 6 0.56 -11.99 5.38
CA GLU A 6 -0.85 -11.68 5.49
C GLU A 6 -1.04 -10.16 5.38
N VAL A 7 -1.97 -9.71 4.54
CA VAL A 7 -2.37 -8.30 4.51
C VAL A 7 -3.26 -8.03 5.71
N VAL A 8 -2.79 -7.18 6.61
CA VAL A 8 -3.49 -6.80 7.84
C VAL A 8 -4.40 -5.61 7.59
N GLN A 9 -3.94 -4.65 6.78
CA GLN A 9 -4.68 -3.43 6.53
C GLN A 9 -4.29 -2.82 5.19
N THR A 10 -5.23 -2.12 4.57
CA THR A 10 -5.00 -1.36 3.33
C THR A 10 -5.67 0.01 3.38
N ALA A 11 -5.08 0.97 2.69
CA ALA A 11 -5.65 2.29 2.45
C ALA A 11 -5.46 2.68 0.98
N THR A 12 -6.39 3.45 0.41
CA THR A 12 -6.24 4.01 -0.93
C THR A 12 -6.81 5.43 -0.99
N ASN A 13 -6.25 6.27 -1.86
CA ASN A 13 -6.79 7.59 -2.19
C ASN A 13 -7.65 7.60 -3.47
N GLN A 14 -7.92 6.42 -4.06
CA GLN A 14 -8.73 6.26 -5.26
C GLN A 14 -10.12 6.89 -5.07
N ARG A 15 -10.54 7.71 -6.03
CA ARG A 15 -11.79 8.50 -5.94
C ARG A 15 -12.98 7.93 -6.71
N GLY A 16 -12.79 6.88 -7.50
CA GLY A 16 -13.83 6.27 -8.33
C GLY A 16 -13.68 4.75 -8.43
N ASP A 17 -14.42 4.11 -9.33
CA ASP A 17 -14.44 2.64 -9.43
C ASP A 17 -13.19 2.04 -10.11
N LYS A 18 -12.43 2.88 -10.82
CA LYS A 18 -11.18 2.48 -11.48
C LYS A 18 -10.00 3.30 -10.95
N PRO A 19 -8.81 2.69 -10.80
CA PRO A 19 -7.60 3.44 -10.54
C PRO A 19 -7.30 4.42 -11.68
N GLN A 20 -6.73 5.55 -11.32
CA GLN A 20 -6.23 6.58 -12.24
C GLN A 20 -4.74 6.78 -12.01
N GLU A 21 -4.04 7.30 -13.02
CA GLU A 21 -2.62 7.67 -12.92
C GLU A 21 -2.35 8.47 -11.63
N GLY A 22 -1.40 8.01 -10.83
CA GLY A 22 -1.03 8.66 -9.58
C GLY A 22 -1.90 8.33 -8.38
N ASP A 23 -2.95 7.50 -8.53
CA ASP A 23 -3.62 6.88 -7.39
C ASP A 23 -2.61 6.08 -6.58
N ARG A 24 -2.81 6.06 -5.26
CA ARG A 24 -1.93 5.44 -4.29
C ARG A 24 -2.68 4.41 -3.48
N ARG A 25 -2.00 3.33 -3.17
CA ARG A 25 -2.44 2.33 -2.19
C ARG A 25 -1.32 2.06 -1.21
N TRP A 26 -1.70 1.80 0.02
CA TRP A 26 -0.82 1.42 1.09
C TRP A 26 -1.30 0.10 1.65
N SER A 27 -0.37 -0.78 2.02
CA SER A 27 -0.68 -2.03 2.69
C SER A 27 0.25 -2.25 3.87
N LEU A 28 -0.32 -2.67 5.00
CA LEU A 28 0.39 -3.25 6.13
C LEU A 28 0.32 -4.77 6.02
N MET A 29 1.47 -5.42 6.12
CA MET A 29 1.58 -6.86 6.11
C MET A 29 2.21 -7.40 7.39
N ARG A 30 1.69 -8.54 7.83
CA ARG A 30 2.34 -9.40 8.82
C ARG A 30 3.08 -10.52 8.09
N ARG A 31 4.39 -10.62 8.34
CA ARG A 31 5.25 -11.66 7.79
C ARG A 31 5.10 -12.95 8.61
N ALA A 32 5.48 -14.09 8.04
CA ALA A 32 5.43 -15.38 8.76
C ALA A 32 6.39 -15.46 9.95
N ASP A 33 7.41 -14.60 10.01
CA ASP A 33 8.31 -14.46 11.16
C ASP A 33 7.72 -13.60 12.29
N GLY A 34 6.48 -13.13 12.14
CA GLY A 34 5.74 -12.36 13.15
C GLY A 34 5.97 -10.85 13.06
N PHE A 35 6.95 -10.39 12.27
CA PHE A 35 7.24 -8.97 12.08
C PHE A 35 6.28 -8.32 11.08
N PHE A 36 6.20 -6.99 11.16
CA PHE A 36 5.39 -6.18 10.26
C PHE A 36 6.24 -5.40 9.25
N THR A 37 5.65 -5.17 8.08
CA THR A 37 6.20 -4.33 7.01
C THR A 37 5.06 -3.59 6.33
N HIS A 38 5.32 -2.43 5.77
CA HIS A 38 4.36 -1.72 4.94
C HIS A 38 4.96 -1.30 3.60
N TYR A 39 4.10 -1.15 2.60
CA TYR A 39 4.49 -0.61 1.31
C TYR A 39 3.44 0.34 0.77
N GLU A 40 3.94 1.30 0.00
CA GLU A 40 3.16 2.16 -0.88
C GLU A 40 3.33 1.67 -2.31
N GLU A 41 2.22 1.66 -3.03
CA GLU A 41 2.21 1.48 -4.47
C GLU A 41 1.49 2.65 -5.13
N VAL A 42 1.97 3.03 -6.31
CA VAL A 42 1.37 4.03 -7.18
C VAL A 42 0.84 3.35 -8.43
N TYR A 43 -0.34 3.75 -8.88
CA TYR A 43 -0.90 3.27 -10.14
C TYR A 43 -0.28 4.03 -11.30
N ILE A 44 0.26 3.27 -12.24
CA ILE A 44 0.79 3.76 -13.51
C ILE A 44 -0.14 3.29 -14.63
N ASP A 45 -0.73 4.25 -15.33
CA ASP A 45 -1.55 4.08 -16.51
C ASP A 45 -0.65 4.01 -17.75
N LEU A 46 -0.76 2.90 -18.49
CA LEU A 46 -0.06 2.74 -19.76
C LEU A 46 -0.96 3.26 -20.89
N TYR A 47 -1.01 4.58 -21.10
CA TYR A 47 -1.83 5.14 -22.17
C TYR A 47 -1.29 4.84 -23.59
N ASP A 48 -2.16 4.11 -24.31
CA ASP A 48 -2.50 4.10 -25.75
C ASP A 48 -1.46 3.74 -26.84
N HIS A 49 -1.29 2.42 -27.05
CA HIS A 49 -1.05 1.84 -28.38
C HIS A 49 -2.29 1.08 -28.93
N GLY A 50 -3.49 1.64 -28.77
CA GLY A 50 -4.68 1.20 -29.51
C GLY A 50 -5.75 0.43 -28.73
N GLY A 51 -6.10 0.88 -27.51
CA GLY A 51 -7.44 0.58 -26.96
C GLY A 51 -7.59 -0.40 -25.79
N GLY A 52 -6.56 -0.60 -24.97
CA GLY A 52 -6.68 -1.28 -23.67
C GLY A 52 -6.10 -0.43 -22.54
N VAL A 53 -6.86 -0.22 -21.47
CA VAL A 53 -6.34 0.38 -20.22
C VAL A 53 -5.55 -0.71 -19.49
N ASP A 54 -4.29 -0.90 -19.85
CA ASP A 54 -3.40 -1.84 -19.17
C ASP A 54 -2.53 -1.08 -18.16
N GLY A 55 -3.13 -0.54 -17.09
CA GLY A 55 -2.35 0.03 -15.99
C GLY A 55 -1.94 -1.00 -14.96
N TYR A 56 -0.90 -0.70 -14.18
CA TYR A 56 -0.44 -1.57 -13.10
C TYR A 56 -0.04 -0.78 -11.87
N TRP A 57 -0.16 -1.43 -10.72
CA TRP A 57 0.36 -0.93 -9.46
C TRP A 57 1.85 -1.26 -9.35
N THR A 58 2.67 -0.25 -9.06
CA THR A 58 4.10 -0.43 -8.84
C THR A 58 4.50 0.09 -7.48
N ARG A 59 5.48 -0.56 -6.86
CA ARG A 59 5.96 -0.19 -5.53
C ARG A 59 6.77 1.10 -5.59
N SER A 60 6.30 2.13 -4.89
CA SER A 60 6.98 3.42 -4.76
C SER A 60 7.74 3.55 -3.44
N HIS A 61 7.27 2.88 -2.39
CA HIS A 61 7.92 2.89 -1.08
C HIS A 61 7.74 1.53 -0.38
N ALA A 62 8.74 1.12 0.39
CA ALA A 62 8.62 0.01 1.33
C ALA A 62 9.50 0.28 2.55
N SER A 63 8.94 -0.04 3.72
CA SER A 63 9.60 0.05 5.01
C SER A 63 9.18 -1.15 5.86
N GLY A 64 10.04 -1.63 6.74
CA GLY A 64 9.74 -2.86 7.45
C GLY A 64 10.72 -3.27 8.53
N LEU A 65 10.34 -4.37 9.19
CA LEU A 65 10.92 -4.93 10.42
C LEU A 65 10.45 -4.20 11.68
N PHE A 66 9.14 -4.17 11.86
CA PHE A 66 8.52 -3.70 13.09
C PHE A 66 8.04 -4.88 13.94
N ASP A 67 8.21 -4.76 15.25
CA ASP A 67 7.77 -5.78 16.21
C ASP A 67 6.24 -5.88 16.30
N ASP A 68 5.54 -4.78 16.01
CA ASP A 68 4.08 -4.70 16.05
C ASP A 68 3.49 -3.82 14.94
N ALA A 69 2.17 -3.94 14.76
CA ALA A 69 1.40 -3.21 13.76
C ALA A 69 1.34 -1.70 14.04
N GLU A 70 1.37 -1.29 15.31
CA GLU A 70 1.27 0.13 15.71
C GLU A 70 2.53 0.90 15.31
N ALA A 71 3.70 0.32 15.54
CA ALA A 71 4.99 0.87 15.13
C ALA A 71 5.08 1.00 13.60
N ALA A 72 4.65 -0.03 12.86
CA ALA A 72 4.59 0.00 11.41
C ALA A 72 3.63 1.08 10.89
N MET A 73 2.48 1.24 11.54
CA MET A 73 1.50 2.26 11.22
C MET A 73 2.02 3.67 11.49
N LYS A 74 2.67 3.88 12.63
CA LYS A 74 3.26 5.16 13.00
C LYS A 74 4.34 5.58 12.01
N ASP A 75 5.18 4.64 11.56
CA ASP A 75 6.17 4.87 10.50
C ASP A 75 5.50 5.26 9.18
N ALA A 76 4.45 4.54 8.78
CA ALA A 76 3.69 4.84 7.56
C ALA A 76 3.06 6.25 7.61
N LEU A 77 2.40 6.61 8.71
CA LEU A 77 1.81 7.94 8.90
C LEU A 77 2.86 9.06 8.95
N GLY A 78 4.09 8.75 9.40
CA GLY A 78 5.20 9.69 9.41
C GLY A 78 5.87 9.87 8.05
N SER A 79 5.78 8.88 7.16
CA SER A 79 6.48 8.86 5.87
C SER A 79 5.58 9.14 4.66
N LEU A 80 4.28 8.81 4.74
CA LEU A 80 3.33 8.91 3.64
C LEU A 80 2.34 10.05 3.87
N THR A 81 2.61 11.20 3.25
CA THR A 81 1.83 12.43 3.47
C THR A 81 0.37 12.37 3.02
N TRP A 82 0.02 11.44 2.13
CA TRP A 82 -1.36 11.21 1.68
C TRP A 82 -2.16 10.30 2.62
N LEU A 83 -1.47 9.54 3.48
CA LEU A 83 -2.09 8.60 4.40
C LEU A 83 -2.58 9.36 5.64
N ASP A 84 -3.89 9.61 5.70
CA ASP A 84 -4.50 10.25 6.87
C ASP A 84 -4.70 9.21 7.99
N ALA A 85 -4.42 9.59 9.24
CA ALA A 85 -4.66 8.77 10.43
C ALA A 85 -6.12 8.28 10.56
N ARG A 86 -7.08 8.96 9.92
CA ARG A 86 -8.48 8.54 9.86
C ARG A 86 -8.73 7.33 8.96
N VAL A 87 -7.91 7.13 7.94
CA VAL A 87 -7.96 5.97 7.02
C VAL A 87 -7.23 4.77 7.64
N ALA A 88 -6.31 5.03 8.55
CA ALA A 88 -5.48 4.07 9.25
C ALA A 88 -6.13 3.40 10.47
N ARG A 89 -7.42 3.56 10.76
CA ARG A 89 -8.04 2.89 11.92
C ARG A 89 -8.03 1.37 11.74
N ILE A 90 -7.32 0.69 12.63
CA ILE A 90 -7.40 -0.74 12.86
C ILE A 90 -8.75 -0.98 13.54
N GLU A 91 -9.68 -1.68 12.87
CA GLU A 91 -10.91 -2.19 13.49
C GLU A 91 -10.64 -3.51 14.23
#